data_AF-A0A1F9YY68-F1
#
_entry.id   AF-A0A1F9YY68-F1
#
_cell.length_a   1.000
_cell.length_b   1.000
_cell.length_c   1.000
_cell.angle_alpha   90.00
_cell.angle_beta   90.00
_cell.angle_gamma   90.00
#
_symmetry.space_group_name_H-M   'P 1'
#
loop_
_entity.id
_entity.type
_entity.pdbx_description
1 polymer ?
#
loop_
_entity_poly.entity_id
_entity_poly.type
_entity_poly.pdbx_seq_one_letter_code
_entity_poly.pdbx_strand_id
1 'polypeptide(L)'
;MMAMDANVAVKLARAALAKGYKVDMFGYGEGVTAVKKGQNPKRFPNVGNELEETIKQGVSTAICETCYAARGFERGEEIAGAKVGSLTNDLFKFISESDRLVTIAR
;
A
#
# COMPACT_ATOMS: atom_id res chain seq x y z
N MET A 1 15.84 2.97 14.38
CA MET A 1 14.43 3.37 14.49
C MET A 1 13.66 2.65 13.39
N MET A 2 12.62 1.88 13.72
CA MET A 2 11.86 1.15 12.71
C MET A 2 10.95 2.12 11.95
N ALA A 3 11.05 2.18 10.62
CA ALA A 3 10.15 2.96 9.80
C ALA A 3 8.76 2.33 9.86
N MET A 4 7.79 3.06 10.44
CA MET A 4 6.39 2.60 10.61
C MET A 4 5.44 3.28 9.61
N ASP A 5 5.99 3.89 8.56
CA ASP A 5 5.25 4.75 7.65
C ASP A 5 4.13 3.97 6.93
N ALA A 6 4.40 2.74 6.50
CA ALA A 6 3.39 1.85 5.94
C ALA A 6 2.27 1.50 6.93
N ASN A 7 2.60 1.28 8.22
CA ASN A 7 1.58 1.01 9.25
C ASN A 7 0.66 2.21 9.46
N VAL A 8 1.23 3.42 9.49
CA VAL A 8 0.46 4.66 9.61
C VAL A 8 -0.43 4.85 8.38
N ALA A 9 0.10 4.64 7.18
CA ALA A 9 -0.66 4.75 5.93
C ALA A 9 -1.87 3.79 5.91
N VAL A 10 -1.68 2.52 6.26
CA VAL A 10 -2.76 1.51 6.31
C VAL A 10 -3.83 1.89 7.34
N LYS A 11 -3.42 2.30 8.54
CA LYS A 11 -4.37 2.70 9.60
C LYS A 11 -5.15 3.96 9.23
N LEU A 12 -4.50 4.92 8.59
CA LEU A 12 -5.16 6.13 8.09
C LEU A 12 -6.16 5.80 6.98
N ALA A 13 -5.78 4.93 6.03
CA ALA A 13 -6.66 4.48 4.96
C ALA A 13 -7.92 3.79 5.50
N ARG A 14 -7.76 2.88 6.47
CA ARG A 14 -8.89 2.21 7.12
C ARG A 14 -9.78 3.19 7.89
N ALA A 15 -9.20 4.17 8.58
CA ALA A 15 -9.96 5.20 9.28
C ALA A 15 -10.75 6.11 8.32
N ALA A 16 -10.18 6.42 7.15
CA ALA A 16 -10.85 7.19 6.10
C ALA A 16 -12.01 6.38 5.47
N LEU A 17 -11.79 5.09 5.15
CA LEU A 17 -12.86 4.20 4.71
C LEU A 17 -14.03 4.16 5.71
N ALA A 18 -13.74 4.00 7.00
CA ALA A 18 -14.77 3.96 8.05
C ALA A 18 -15.58 5.26 8.17
N LYS A 19 -15.07 6.37 7.64
CA LYS A 19 -15.78 7.66 7.55
C LYS A 19 -16.55 7.85 6.24
N GLY A 20 -16.57 6.85 5.37
CA GLY A 20 -17.29 6.88 4.10
C GLY A 20 -16.52 7.47 2.92
N TYR A 21 -15.21 7.69 3.06
CA TYR A 21 -14.37 8.13 1.94
C TYR A 21 -13.99 6.96 1.03
N LYS A 22 -13.90 7.20 -0.28
CA LYS A 22 -13.16 6.32 -1.19
C LYS A 22 -11.67 6.51 -0.95
N VAL A 23 -10.91 5.43 -0.90
CA VAL A 23 -9.46 5.48 -0.65
C VAL A 23 -8.73 4.65 -1.69
N ASP A 24 -7.81 5.29 -2.39
CA ASP A 24 -6.86 4.65 -3.29
C ASP A 24 -5.44 4.81 -2.70
N MET A 25 -4.70 3.71 -2.57
CA MET A 25 -3.34 3.70 -2.00
C MET A 25 -2.30 3.32 -3.05
N PHE A 26 -1.20 4.08 -3.09
CA PHE A 26 -0.07 3.78 -3.96
C PHE A 26 1.24 3.60 -3.16
N GLY A 27 1.88 2.44 -3.30
CA GLY A 27 3.21 2.18 -2.74
C GLY A 27 4.33 2.61 -3.68
N TYR A 28 5.17 3.54 -3.23
CA TYR A 28 6.35 4.01 -3.95
C TYR A 28 7.61 3.86 -3.10
N GLY A 29 8.78 3.68 -3.74
CA GLY A 29 10.05 3.48 -3.03
C GLY A 29 9.97 2.26 -2.10
N GLU A 30 10.35 2.42 -0.82
CA GLU A 30 10.28 1.34 0.17
C GLU A 30 8.84 0.94 0.54
N GLY A 31 7.84 1.76 0.22
CA GLY A 31 6.44 1.44 0.47
C GLY A 31 5.97 0.16 -0.23
N VAL A 32 6.63 -0.25 -1.31
CA VAL A 32 6.32 -1.50 -2.02
C VAL A 32 6.60 -2.75 -1.18
N THR A 33 7.42 -2.66 -0.14
CA THR A 33 7.70 -3.80 0.75
C THR A 33 6.50 -4.18 1.61
N ALA A 34 5.54 -3.27 1.79
CA ALA A 34 4.34 -3.51 2.59
C ALA A 34 3.48 -4.66 2.05
N VAL A 35 3.51 -4.89 0.73
CA VAL A 35 2.72 -5.95 0.08
C VAL A 35 3.40 -7.32 0.08
N LYS A 36 4.63 -7.47 0.59
CA LYS A 36 5.33 -8.74 0.54
C LYS A 36 4.58 -9.82 1.33
N LYS A 37 4.21 -10.92 0.67
CA LYS A 37 3.59 -12.08 1.32
C LYS A 37 4.56 -12.76 2.29
N GLY A 38 4.03 -13.41 3.33
CA GLY A 38 4.83 -14.19 4.28
C GLY A 38 5.60 -13.36 5.31
N GLN A 39 5.28 -12.07 5.47
CA GLN A 39 5.76 -11.28 6.61
C GLN A 39 5.40 -11.99 7.93
N ASN A 40 6.38 -12.09 8.85
CA ASN A 40 6.20 -12.76 10.14
C ASN A 40 6.88 -11.98 11.28
N PRO A 41 6.46 -10.72 11.53
CA PRO A 41 7.03 -9.93 12.61
C PRO A 41 6.68 -10.53 13.99
N LYS A 42 7.64 -10.51 14.92
CA LYS A 42 7.46 -11.09 16.27
C LYS A 42 7.02 -10.10 17.33
N ARG A 43 7.23 -8.80 17.11
CA ARG A 43 7.10 -7.76 18.16
C ARG A 43 6.25 -6.55 17.74
N PHE A 44 5.69 -6.57 16.54
CA PHE A 44 4.92 -5.46 15.98
C PHE A 44 3.87 -6.01 15.01
N PRO A 45 2.84 -5.20 14.68
CA PRO A 45 1.77 -5.64 13.80
C PRO A 45 2.29 -6.05 12.42
N ASN A 46 1.60 -7.02 11.82
CA ASN A 46 1.88 -7.45 10.46
C ASN A 46 1.18 -6.52 9.47
N VAL A 47 1.94 -5.57 8.91
CA VAL A 47 1.40 -4.58 7.98
C VAL A 47 0.83 -5.21 6.72
N GLY A 48 1.41 -6.32 6.23
CA GLY A 48 0.87 -7.06 5.09
C GLY A 48 -0.53 -7.60 5.36
N ASN A 49 -0.75 -8.18 6.55
CA ASN A 49 -2.09 -8.66 6.95
C ASN A 49 -3.09 -7.51 7.13
N GLU A 50 -2.66 -6.41 7.76
CA GLU A 50 -3.53 -5.23 7.92
C GLU A 50 -3.89 -4.60 6.56
N LEU A 51 -2.95 -4.55 5.61
CA LEU A 51 -3.17 -4.05 4.26
C LEU A 51 -4.11 -4.98 3.48
N GLU A 52 -3.92 -6.30 3.55
CA GLU A 52 -4.81 -7.26 2.88
C GLU A 52 -6.26 -7.13 3.37
N GLU A 53 -6.45 -6.99 4.68
CA GLU A 53 -7.78 -6.75 5.25
C GLU A 53 -8.37 -5.42 4.79
N THR A 54 -7.54 -4.37 4.73
CA THR A 54 -7.95 -3.04 4.26
C THR A 54 -8.34 -3.05 2.77
N ILE A 55 -7.67 -3.86 1.94
CA ILE A 55 -8.06 -4.10 0.54
C ILE A 55 -9.41 -4.79 0.47
N LYS A 56 -9.65 -5.84 1.27
CA LYS A 56 -10.94 -6.55 1.33
C LYS A 56 -12.09 -5.61 1.72
N GLN A 57 -11.81 -4.59 2.51
CA GLN A 57 -12.77 -3.57 2.94
C GLN A 57 -13.04 -2.47 1.88
N GLY A 58 -12.33 -2.49 0.75
CA GLY A 58 -12.61 -1.62 -0.39
C GLY A 58 -11.55 -0.57 -0.71
N VAL A 59 -10.36 -0.61 -0.08
CA VAL A 59 -9.24 0.22 -0.55
C VAL A 59 -8.69 -0.35 -1.85
N SER A 60 -8.65 0.46 -2.90
CA SER A 60 -7.88 0.11 -4.09
C SER A 60 -6.40 0.27 -3.79
N THR A 61 -5.56 -0.68 -4.19
CA THR A 61 -4.11 -0.59 -3.98
C THR A 61 -3.37 -0.83 -5.27
N ALA A 62 -2.31 -0.04 -5.48
CA ALA A 62 -1.30 -0.30 -6.49
C ALA A 62 0.09 -0.02 -5.93
N ILE A 63 1.11 -0.67 -6.47
CA ILE A 63 2.52 -0.41 -6.11
C ILE A 63 3.34 -0.20 -7.38
N CYS A 64 4.40 0.61 -7.27
CA CYS A 64 5.29 0.88 -8.40
C CYS A 64 6.08 -0.39 -8.79
N GLU A 65 5.83 -0.91 -9.99
CA GLU A 65 6.49 -2.09 -10.56
C GLU A 65 8.00 -1.93 -10.63
N THR A 66 8.50 -0.76 -11.06
CA THR A 66 9.94 -0.50 -11.10
C THR A 66 10.57 -0.57 -9.71
N CYS A 67 9.92 0.00 -8.68
CA CYS A 67 10.42 -0.06 -7.31
C CYS A 67 10.36 -1.49 -6.74
N TYR A 68 9.31 -2.24 -7.10
CA TYR A 68 9.08 -3.63 -6.70
C TYR A 68 10.18 -4.54 -7.26
N ALA A 69 10.43 -4.48 -8.58
CA ALA A 69 11.50 -5.20 -9.23
C ALA A 69 12.89 -4.78 -8.72
N ALA A 70 13.11 -3.48 -8.48
CA ALA A 70 14.37 -2.97 -7.94
C ALA A 70 14.68 -3.47 -6.51
N ARG A 71 13.66 -3.91 -5.76
CA ARG A 71 13.81 -4.56 -4.44
C ARG A 71 13.94 -6.07 -4.51
N GLY A 72 14.01 -6.62 -5.73
CA GLY A 72 14.21 -8.04 -5.97
C GLY A 72 12.97 -8.88 -5.75
N PHE A 73 11.78 -8.28 -5.81
CA PHE A 73 10.54 -9.04 -5.74
C PHE A 73 10.09 -9.53 -7.12
N GLU A 74 9.52 -10.73 -7.13
CA GLU A 74 8.91 -11.35 -8.29
C GLU A 74 7.38 -11.22 -8.25
N ARG A 75 6.73 -11.28 -9.42
CA ARG A 75 5.26 -11.27 -9.52
C ARG A 75 4.69 -12.50 -8.79
N GLY A 76 3.60 -12.31 -8.07
CA GLY A 76 3.00 -13.32 -7.21
C GLY A 76 3.62 -13.40 -5.82
N GLU A 77 4.59 -12.55 -5.49
CA GLU A 77 5.10 -12.39 -4.12
C GLU A 77 4.37 -11.33 -3.30
N GLU A 78 3.43 -10.63 -3.92
CA GLU A 78 2.49 -9.72 -3.29
C GLU A 78 1.34 -10.45 -2.56
N ILE A 79 0.77 -9.80 -1.55
CA ILE A 79 -0.47 -10.21 -0.86
C ILE A 79 -1.68 -10.18 -1.82
N ALA A 80 -2.74 -10.91 -1.48
CA ALA A 80 -3.92 -11.00 -2.35
C ALA A 80 -4.58 -9.62 -2.53
N GLY A 81 -4.98 -9.33 -3.78
CA GLY A 81 -5.64 -8.07 -4.13
C GLY A 81 -4.71 -6.87 -4.30
N ALA A 82 -3.43 -6.97 -3.92
CA ALA A 82 -2.45 -5.94 -4.23
C ALA A 82 -2.12 -5.95 -5.73
N LYS A 83 -2.19 -4.79 -6.38
CA LYS A 83 -1.82 -4.65 -7.79
C LYS A 83 -0.37 -4.19 -7.94
N VAL A 84 0.45 -4.96 -8.65
CA VAL A 84 1.71 -4.46 -9.20
C VAL A 84 1.41 -3.61 -10.44
N GLY A 85 1.57 -2.29 -10.32
CA GLY A 85 1.13 -1.28 -11.28
C GLY A 85 2.22 -0.26 -11.62
N SER A 86 1.87 0.84 -12.27
CA SER A 86 2.83 1.85 -12.72
C SER A 86 2.52 3.26 -12.20
N LEU A 87 3.55 4.10 -12.17
CA LEU A 87 3.37 5.53 -11.85
C LEU A 87 2.41 6.20 -12.85
N THR A 88 2.61 5.93 -14.14
CA THR A 88 1.90 6.62 -15.22
C THR A 88 0.43 6.23 -15.33
N ASN A 89 0.08 4.97 -15.03
CA ASN A 89 -1.29 4.48 -15.20
C ASN A 89 -2.07 4.47 -13.89
N ASP A 90 -1.42 4.12 -12.77
CA ASP A 90 -2.10 3.93 -11.50
C ASP A 90 -1.99 5.16 -10.61
N LEU A 91 -0.77 5.62 -10.31
CA LEU A 91 -0.60 6.78 -9.43
C LEU A 91 -1.23 8.04 -10.04
N PHE A 92 -0.97 8.33 -11.32
CA PHE A 92 -1.54 9.51 -11.96
C PHE A 92 -3.07 9.46 -12.02
N LYS A 93 -3.64 8.27 -12.29
CA LYS A 93 -5.09 8.09 -12.24
C LYS A 93 -5.63 8.36 -10.84
N PHE A 94 -5.06 7.71 -9.82
CA PHE A 94 -5.47 7.91 -8.42
C PHE A 94 -5.42 9.38 -8.02
N ILE A 95 -4.34 10.10 -8.37
CA ILE A 95 -4.22 11.53 -8.09
C ILE A 95 -5.27 12.34 -8.84
N SER A 96 -5.48 12.07 -10.14
CA SER A 96 -6.43 12.83 -10.98
C SER A 96 -7.89 12.69 -10.56
N GLU A 97 -8.24 11.54 -9.97
CA GLU A 97 -9.60 11.23 -9.51
C GLU A 97 -9.83 11.55 -8.02
N SER A 98 -8.77 11.94 -7.30
CA SER A 98 -8.83 12.20 -5.85
C SER A 98 -9.00 13.68 -5.54
N ASP A 99 -9.86 13.99 -4.57
CA ASP A 99 -9.98 15.35 -4.04
C ASP A 99 -8.74 15.78 -3.23
N ARG A 100 -8.05 14.82 -2.60
CA ARG A 100 -6.93 15.08 -1.68
C ARG A 100 -5.83 14.02 -1.87
N LEU A 101 -4.59 14.48 -1.84
CA LEU A 101 -3.40 13.63 -1.79
C LEU A 101 -2.75 13.75 -0.41
N VAL A 102 -2.55 12.61 0.26
CA VAL A 102 -1.81 12.54 1.52
C VAL A 102 -0.59 11.65 1.31
N THR A 103 0.59 12.24 1.42
CA THR A 103 1.86 11.51 1.33
C THR A 103 2.36 11.17 2.71
N ILE A 104 2.58 9.88 2.97
CA ILE A 104 3.25 9.41 4.17
C ILE A 104 4.68 9.03 3.77
N ALA A 105 5.63 9.87 4.14
CA ALA A 105 7.06 9.66 3.90
C ALA A 105 7.85 10.18 5.10
N ARG A 106 9.03 9.60 5.32
CA ARG A 106 10.02 10.05 6.26
C ARG A 106 11.26 10.53 5.52
#